data_AF-A0A3P3TET2-F1
#
_entry.id   AF-A0A3P3TET2-F1
#
_cell.length_a   1.000
_cell.length_b   1.000
_cell.length_c   1.000
_cell.angle_alpha   90.00
_cell.angle_beta   90.00
_cell.angle_gamma   90.00
#
_symmetry.space_group_name_H-M   'P 1'
#
loop_
_entity.id
_entity.type
_entity.pdbx_description
1 polymer ?
#
loop_
_entity_poly.entity_id
_entity_poly.type
_entity_poly.pdbx_seq_one_letter_code
_entity_poly.pdbx_strand_id
1 'polypeptide(L)'
;MNIKGLKSMDTWDVTEDREYSLDEIRELLKGGKHSIFLGVMNYTINDTPCYGSGLTLWDETHAPILREGKFVVSTYFHRSEIGNVGEQGDPSELVPVEVIIDPNEPILFVSIKRVHVAPLQSEGFKS
;
A
#
# COMPACT_ATOMS: atom_id res chain seq x y z
N MET A 1 38.70 11.60 -2.86
CA MET A 1 37.58 12.56 -2.77
C MET A 1 36.49 11.89 -1.95
N ASN A 2 36.12 12.50 -0.82
CA ASN A 2 35.12 11.98 0.13
C ASN A 2 33.70 12.20 -0.43
N ILE A 3 32.82 11.22 -0.26
CA ILE A 3 31.44 11.50 0.17
C ILE A 3 31.22 10.65 1.44
N LYS A 4 31.47 11.29 2.59
CA LYS A 4 31.02 10.83 3.90
C LYS A 4 29.54 11.16 4.03
N GLY A 5 28.75 10.18 4.47
CA GLY A 5 27.48 10.40 5.16
C GLY A 5 26.30 10.81 4.28
N LEU A 6 25.55 9.84 3.78
CA LEU A 6 24.09 9.97 3.80
C LEU A 6 23.68 9.91 5.28
N LYS A 7 23.62 11.07 5.92
CA LYS A 7 22.92 11.26 7.20
C LYS A 7 21.55 11.86 6.92
N SER A 8 20.59 11.38 7.72
CA SER A 8 19.15 11.65 7.78
C SER A 8 18.30 11.05 6.66
N MET A 9 17.84 9.82 6.88
CA MET A 9 16.48 9.47 6.48
C MET A 9 15.66 9.56 7.77
N ASP A 10 15.28 10.78 8.14
CA ASP A 10 14.28 10.97 9.19
C ASP A 10 12.93 10.56 8.56
N THR A 11 12.64 9.26 8.57
CA THR A 11 11.27 8.79 8.44
C THR A 11 10.53 9.28 9.67
N TRP A 12 9.83 10.40 9.55
CA TRP A 12 8.83 10.79 10.52
C TRP A 12 7.65 9.85 10.32
N ASP A 13 7.60 8.76 11.09
CA ASP A 13 6.37 8.01 11.27
C ASP A 13 5.37 8.96 11.94
N VAL A 14 4.46 9.52 11.16
CA VAL A 14 3.32 10.27 11.70
C VAL A 14 2.20 9.25 11.85
N THR A 15 2.22 8.53 12.97
CA THR A 15 1.04 7.82 13.44
C THR A 15 0.13 8.83 14.14
N GLU A 16 -0.78 9.41 13.37
CA GLU A 16 -1.93 10.13 13.93
C GLU A 16 -3.01 9.09 14.24
N ASP A 17 -3.21 8.79 15.53
CA ASP A 17 -4.31 7.96 16.02
C ASP A 17 -5.63 8.73 15.89
N ARG A 18 -6.21 8.69 14.69
CA ARG A 18 -7.52 9.26 14.39
C ARG A 18 -8.25 8.47 13.31
N GLU A 19 -9.54 8.74 13.18
CA GLU A 19 -10.33 8.24 12.06
C GLU A 19 -10.00 9.00 10.78
N TYR A 20 -9.92 8.25 9.66
CA TYR A 20 -9.74 8.79 8.31
C TYR A 20 -10.95 8.43 7.46
N SER A 21 -11.49 9.42 6.76
CA SER A 21 -12.45 9.18 5.68
C SER A 21 -11.76 8.62 4.44
N LEU A 22 -12.52 7.95 3.57
CA LEU A 22 -12.00 7.46 2.28
C LEU A 22 -11.49 8.59 1.39
N ASP A 23 -12.11 9.77 1.46
CA ASP A 23 -11.68 10.92 0.67
C ASP A 23 -10.35 11.47 1.19
N GLU A 24 -10.13 11.52 2.50
CA GLU A 24 -8.81 11.88 3.06
C GLU A 24 -7.72 10.89 2.65
N ILE A 25 -8.00 9.58 2.71
CA ILE A 25 -7.08 8.54 2.26
C ILE A 25 -6.71 8.76 0.79
N ARG A 26 -7.71 9.04 -0.07
CA ARG A 26 -7.47 9.32 -1.49
C ARG A 26 -6.62 10.57 -1.69
N GLU A 27 -6.93 11.67 -0.99
CA GLU A 27 -6.14 12.91 -1.09
C GLU A 27 -4.69 12.71 -0.64
N LEU A 28 -4.44 11.92 0.40
CA LEU A 28 -3.09 11.61 0.88
C LEU A 28 -2.26 10.81 -0.13
N LEU A 29 -2.91 9.91 -0.87
CA LEU A 29 -2.28 9.10 -1.92
C LEU A 29 -2.01 9.91 -3.21
N LYS A 30 -2.64 11.08 -3.38
CA LYS A 30 -2.40 11.91 -4.56
C LYS A 30 -0.96 12.42 -4.60
N GLY A 31 -0.36 12.29 -5.79
CA GLY A 31 0.99 12.77 -6.05
C GLY A 31 2.11 11.98 -5.36
N GLY A 32 1.81 10.78 -4.82
CA GLY A 32 2.83 9.82 -4.36
C GLY A 32 3.70 10.31 -3.19
N LYS A 33 3.22 11.28 -2.41
CA LYS A 33 3.98 11.86 -1.28
C LYS A 33 3.88 11.04 0.00
N HIS A 34 2.85 10.21 0.10
CA HIS A 34 2.58 9.37 1.25
C HIS A 34 2.38 7.93 0.80
N SER A 35 2.83 6.99 1.62
CA SER A 35 2.34 5.62 1.59
C SER A 35 1.43 5.41 2.79
N ILE A 36 0.39 4.63 2.59
CA ILE A 36 -0.59 4.32 3.61
C ILE A 36 -0.50 2.83 3.91
N PHE A 37 -0.29 2.49 5.18
CA PHE A 37 -0.37 1.12 5.66
C PHE A 37 -1.76 0.89 6.27
N LEU A 38 -2.51 -0.01 5.66
CA LEU A 38 -3.82 -0.45 6.13
C LEU A 38 -3.65 -1.78 6.88
N GLY A 39 -3.75 -1.76 8.19
CA GLY A 39 -3.71 -2.96 9.03
C GLY A 39 -5.07 -3.65 9.04
N VAL A 40 -5.10 -4.92 8.62
CA VAL A 40 -6.30 -5.79 8.58
C VAL A 40 -6.01 -7.16 9.15
N MET A 41 -7.00 -7.77 9.79
CA MET A 41 -6.91 -9.14 10.32
C MET A 41 -7.53 -10.16 9.38
N ASN A 42 -8.67 -9.84 8.79
CA ASN A 42 -9.35 -10.69 7.83
C ASN A 42 -9.56 -9.88 6.55
N TYR A 43 -9.43 -10.54 5.42
CA TYR A 43 -9.75 -9.98 4.12
C TYR A 43 -9.88 -11.12 3.13
N THR A 44 -10.39 -10.79 1.95
CA THR A 44 -10.54 -11.76 0.87
C THR A 44 -9.78 -11.24 -0.35
N ILE A 45 -8.98 -12.10 -0.98
CA ILE A 45 -8.38 -11.82 -2.29
C ILE A 45 -9.10 -12.70 -3.32
N ASN A 46 -9.79 -12.09 -4.29
CA ASN A 46 -10.52 -12.83 -5.35
C ASN A 46 -11.35 -14.00 -4.79
N ASP A 47 -12.24 -13.72 -3.84
CA ASP A 47 -13.09 -14.69 -3.13
C ASP A 47 -12.37 -15.75 -2.26
N THR A 48 -11.04 -15.68 -2.14
CA THR A 48 -10.26 -16.55 -1.25
C THR A 48 -10.00 -15.86 0.09
N PRO A 49 -10.41 -16.46 1.22
CA PRO A 49 -10.12 -15.92 2.54
C PRO A 49 -8.62 -15.88 2.83
N CYS A 50 -8.15 -14.75 3.33
CA CYS A 50 -6.77 -14.52 3.72
C CYS A 50 -6.70 -14.05 5.18
N TYR A 51 -5.60 -14.41 5.85
CA TYR A 51 -5.36 -14.06 7.25
C TYR A 51 -4.18 -13.09 7.34
N GLY A 52 -4.50 -11.83 7.67
CA GLY A 52 -3.56 -10.83 8.19
C GLY A 52 -2.46 -10.29 7.27
N SER A 53 -1.73 -9.33 7.89
CA SER A 53 -0.46 -8.66 7.54
C SER A 53 -0.46 -7.38 6.68
N GLY A 54 -1.63 -6.77 6.47
CA GLY A 54 -1.76 -5.37 6.04
C GLY A 54 -1.41 -5.06 4.59
N LEU A 55 -2.01 -3.98 4.06
CA LEU A 55 -1.82 -3.52 2.68
C LEU A 55 -1.07 -2.20 2.67
N THR A 56 -0.06 -2.08 1.83
CA THR A 56 0.57 -0.78 1.57
C THR A 56 0.01 -0.17 0.29
N LEU A 57 -0.57 1.01 0.41
CA LEU A 57 -1.14 1.80 -0.69
C LEU A 57 -0.14 2.90 -1.05
N TRP A 58 0.20 3.01 -2.33
CA TRP A 58 1.29 3.87 -2.82
C TRP A 58 0.81 5.09 -3.60
N ASP A 59 -0.36 4.98 -4.25
CA ASP A 59 -0.93 6.04 -5.06
C ASP A 59 -2.47 5.92 -5.11
N GLU A 60 -3.10 6.88 -5.77
CA GLU A 60 -4.56 6.97 -5.84
C GLU A 60 -5.23 5.80 -6.57
N THR A 61 -4.51 5.04 -7.40
CA THR A 61 -5.05 3.87 -8.10
C THR A 61 -5.31 2.71 -7.15
N HIS A 62 -4.66 2.73 -5.98
CA HIS A 62 -4.82 1.77 -4.90
C HIS A 62 -5.72 2.29 -3.78
N ALA A 63 -6.36 3.45 -3.94
CA ALA A 63 -7.24 4.01 -2.91
C ALA A 63 -8.47 3.10 -2.70
N PRO A 64 -8.86 2.79 -1.46
CA PRO A 64 -10.03 1.95 -1.22
C PRO A 64 -11.31 2.65 -1.71
N ILE A 65 -12.23 1.87 -2.25
CA ILE A 65 -13.60 2.30 -2.58
C ILE A 65 -14.61 1.53 -1.74
N LEU A 66 -15.78 2.12 -1.51
CA LEU A 66 -16.90 1.42 -0.87
C LEU A 66 -17.78 0.76 -1.93
N ARG A 67 -17.88 -0.57 -1.91
CA ARG A 67 -18.77 -1.36 -2.77
C ARG A 67 -19.56 -2.32 -1.88
N GLU A 68 -20.89 -2.25 -1.92
CA GLU A 68 -21.77 -3.13 -1.13
C GLU A 68 -21.45 -3.16 0.38
N GLY A 69 -21.04 -2.01 0.94
CA GLY A 69 -20.69 -1.91 2.35
C GLY A 69 -19.32 -2.48 2.73
N LYS A 70 -18.51 -2.90 1.75
CA LYS A 70 -17.14 -3.39 1.93
C LYS A 70 -16.14 -2.43 1.30
N PHE A 71 -14.94 -2.36 1.87
CA PHE A 71 -13.82 -1.69 1.22
C PHE A 71 -13.22 -2.61 0.18
N VAL A 72 -13.06 -2.11 -1.04
CA VAL A 72 -12.43 -2.82 -2.15
C VAL A 72 -11.17 -2.05 -2.55
N VAL A 73 -10.05 -2.75 -2.55
CA VAL A 73 -8.73 -2.23 -2.93
C VAL A 73 -8.23 -3.02 -4.14
N SER A 74 -8.02 -2.35 -5.26
CA SER A 74 -7.37 -2.95 -6.43
C SER A 74 -5.85 -2.81 -6.28
N THR A 75 -5.12 -3.92 -6.36
CA THR A 75 -3.65 -3.92 -6.21
C THR A 75 -3.03 -5.13 -6.90
N TYR A 76 -1.72 -5.28 -6.78
CA TYR A 76 -0.96 -6.41 -7.31
C TYR A 76 -0.30 -7.18 -6.17
N PHE A 77 -0.33 -8.51 -6.27
CA PHE A 77 0.42 -9.41 -5.40
C PHE A 77 1.29 -10.33 -6.25
N HIS A 78 2.41 -10.77 -5.70
CA HIS A 78 3.13 -11.89 -6.28
C HIS A 78 2.24 -13.13 -6.24
N ARG A 79 2.21 -13.91 -7.32
CA ARG A 79 1.41 -15.13 -7.45
C ARG A 79 1.59 -16.08 -6.26
N SER A 80 2.81 -16.18 -5.72
CA SER A 80 3.13 -16.99 -4.53
C SER A 80 2.36 -16.59 -3.26
N GLU A 81 1.91 -15.35 -3.16
CA GLU A 81 1.23 -14.80 -1.98
C GLU A 81 -0.30 -14.95 -2.06
N ILE A 82 -0.86 -15.26 -3.25
CA ILE A 82 -2.30 -15.32 -3.50
C ILE A 82 -2.82 -16.76 -3.38
N GLY A 83 -2.67 -17.36 -2.19
CA GLY A 83 -3.28 -18.65 -1.80
C GLY A 83 -3.43 -19.73 -2.89
N ASN A 84 -4.50 -20.51 -2.84
CA ASN A 84 -4.80 -21.57 -3.83
C ASN A 84 -5.20 -21.04 -5.22
N VAL A 85 -5.16 -19.73 -5.47
CA VAL A 85 -5.54 -19.11 -6.76
C VAL A 85 -4.36 -19.13 -7.74
N GLY A 86 -3.13 -19.31 -7.23
CA GLY A 86 -1.88 -19.12 -7.96
C GLY A 86 -1.11 -20.37 -8.40
N GLU A 87 -1.63 -21.60 -8.24
CA GLU A 87 -0.80 -22.81 -8.43
C GLU A 87 -0.23 -23.01 -9.85
N GLN A 88 -0.74 -22.27 -10.85
CA GLN A 88 -0.22 -22.31 -12.22
C GLN A 88 0.37 -20.95 -12.61
N GLY A 89 1.66 -20.94 -12.97
CA GLY A 89 2.38 -19.75 -13.46
C GLY A 89 3.70 -19.50 -12.73
N ASP A 90 4.37 -18.41 -13.09
CA ASP A 90 5.59 -17.97 -12.40
C ASP A 90 5.24 -17.41 -11.02
N PRO A 91 5.78 -17.95 -9.91
CA PRO A 91 5.50 -17.45 -8.56
C PRO A 91 5.83 -15.97 -8.35
N SER A 92 6.79 -15.43 -9.10
CA SER A 92 7.22 -14.02 -9.03
C SER A 92 6.37 -13.06 -9.86
N GLU A 93 5.47 -13.58 -10.71
CA GLU A 93 4.56 -12.76 -11.50
C GLU A 93 3.67 -11.91 -10.60
N LEU A 94 3.56 -10.61 -10.90
CA LEU A 94 2.59 -9.73 -10.27
C LEU A 94 1.21 -9.92 -10.92
N VAL A 95 0.26 -10.38 -10.11
CA VAL A 95 -1.12 -10.64 -10.55
C VAL A 95 -2.03 -9.54 -10.00
N PRO A 96 -2.88 -8.93 -10.85
CA PRO A 96 -3.87 -7.97 -10.39
C PRO A 96 -4.94 -8.69 -9.55
N VAL A 97 -5.30 -8.09 -8.42
CA VAL A 97 -6.29 -8.64 -7.49
C VAL A 97 -7.20 -7.55 -6.94
N GLU A 98 -8.42 -7.95 -6.57
CA GLU A 98 -9.26 -7.15 -5.68
C GLU A 98 -9.18 -7.71 -4.26
N VAL A 99 -8.80 -6.84 -3.32
CA VAL A 99 -8.82 -7.15 -1.88
C VAL A 99 -10.08 -6.55 -1.27
N ILE A 100 -10.89 -7.40 -0.64
CA ILE A 100 -12.16 -7.03 -0.01
C ILE A 100 -12.00 -7.08 1.50
N ILE A 101 -12.33 -5.98 2.17
CA ILE A 101 -12.16 -5.77 3.61
C ILE A 101 -13.50 -5.34 4.20
N ASP A 102 -13.89 -5.94 5.33
CA ASP A 102 -15.05 -5.46 6.08
C ASP A 102 -14.67 -4.26 6.96
N PRO A 103 -15.32 -3.09 6.80
CA PRO A 103 -15.01 -1.91 7.62
C PRO A 103 -15.32 -2.10 9.12
N ASN A 104 -16.11 -3.11 9.48
CA ASN A 104 -16.50 -3.40 10.87
C ASN A 104 -15.60 -4.45 11.54
N GLU A 105 -14.46 -4.80 10.94
CA GLU A 105 -13.55 -5.76 11.53
C GLU A 105 -12.98 -5.28 12.87
N PRO A 106 -12.72 -6.20 13.81
CA PRO A 106 -12.23 -5.85 15.14
C PRO A 106 -10.86 -5.17 15.11
N ILE A 107 -10.07 -5.35 14.04
CA ILE A 107 -8.79 -4.69 13.84
C ILE A 107 -8.76 -4.14 12.42
N LEU A 108 -9.10 -2.86 12.31
CA LEU A 108 -8.89 -2.03 11.13
C LEU A 108 -8.27 -0.72 11.58
N PHE A 109 -7.04 -0.44 11.15
CA PHE A 109 -6.38 0.83 11.44
C PHE A 109 -5.52 1.27 10.25
N VAL A 110 -5.33 2.59 10.16
CA VAL A 110 -4.61 3.24 9.08
C VAL A 110 -3.38 3.94 9.67
N SER A 111 -2.19 3.65 9.15
CA SER A 111 -0.95 4.36 9.47
C SER A 111 -0.43 5.04 8.21
N ILE A 112 -0.01 6.30 8.32
CA ILE A 112 0.47 7.09 7.19
C ILE A 112 1.97 7.30 7.35
N LYS A 113 2.73 6.94 6.31
CA LYS A 113 4.17 7.20 6.24
C LYS A 113 4.44 8.21 5.14
N ARG A 114 5.18 9.28 5.47
CA ARG A 114 5.61 10.24 4.45
C ARG A 114 6.79 9.64 3.69
N VAL A 115 6.67 9.57 2.37
CA VAL A 115 7.76 9.14 1.50
C VAL A 115 8.57 10.36 1.12
N HIS A 116 9.85 10.39 1.50
CA HIS A 116 10.77 11.40 0.97
C HIS A 116 11.29 10.91 -0.38
N VAL A 117 10.69 11.40 -1.47
CA VAL A 117 11.27 11.20 -2.80
C VAL A 117 12.45 12.14 -2.90
N ALA A 118 13.67 11.62 -2.77
CA ALA A 118 14.87 12.39 -3.08
C ALA A 118 14.74 12.88 -4.54
N PRO A 119 15.03 14.17 -4.84
CA PRO A 119 15.00 14.64 -6.21
C PRO A 119 15.93 13.75 -7.04
N LEU A 120 15.41 13.12 -8.09
CA LEU A 120 16.25 12.50 -9.11
C LEU A 120 17.13 13.61 -9.67
N GLN A 121 18.39 13.67 -9.25
CA GLN A 121 19.37 14.50 -9.94
C GLN A 121 19.54 13.89 -11.31
N SER A 122 18.95 14.53 -12.32
CA SER A 122 19.28 14.28 -13.72
C SER A 122 20.72 14.75 -13.94
N GLU A 123 21.70 13.95 -13.54
CA GLU A 123 23.05 14.16 -14.04
C GLU A 123 23.03 13.79 -15.51
N GLY A 124 23.06 14.84 -16.33
CA GLY A 124 23.11 14.73 -17.78
C GLY A 124 24.24 13.82 -18.21
N PHE A 125 23.90 12.82 -19.01
CA PHE A 125 24.85 12.12 -19.85
C PHE A 125 25.56 13.16 -20.73
N LYS A 126 26.81 13.51 -20.39
CA LYS A 126 27.73 14.09 -21.36
C LYS A 126 28.52 12.94 -21.98
N SER A 127 28.27 12.75 -23.26
CA SER A 127 29.04 11.94 -24.22
C SER A 127 30.52 12.24 -24.19
#